data_AF-A0A7W1W2K4-F1
#
_entry.id   AF-A0A7W1W2K4-F1
#
_cell.length_a   1.000
_cell.length_b   1.000
_cell.length_c   1.000
_cell.angle_alpha   90.00
_cell.angle_beta   90.00
_cell.angle_gamma   90.00
#
_symmetry.space_group_name_H-M   'P 1'
#
loop_
_entity.id
_entity.type
_entity.pdbx_description
1 polymer ?
#
loop_
_entity_poly.entity_id
_entity_poly.type
_entity_poly.pdbx_seq_one_letter_code
_entity_poly.pdbx_strand_id
1 'polypeptide(L)'
;MFEPHQADLPEFFAANRVEVVSSLPYFLPQQTDAQRGAGVFDKSVEAIKKLNAVGYGIEDTDLILNLVYNPTGAFLPPAQSQIEADFRREMETRYHLFFNHLFTITNVPVARFLDYLRRSGNEEKYMRKLVAAFNPATVENLMCRNLISVDWTGKLYDCDFNQMLELSVSSDLPQTIFDFDAEKFNRRPIATANHCFGCTAGSGSSCGGAVVAA
;
A
#
# COMPACT_ATOMS: atom_id res chain seq x y z
N MET A 1 0.79 11.38 15.44
CA MET A 1 1.58 12.49 16.03
C MET A 1 0.83 13.80 16.23
N PHE A 2 -0.35 14.00 15.62
CA PHE A 2 -1.21 15.18 15.88
C PHE A 2 -2.38 14.89 16.80
N GLU A 3 -2.56 13.62 17.18
CA GLU A 3 -3.51 13.22 18.21
C GLU A 3 -2.93 13.47 19.61
N PRO A 4 -3.78 13.68 20.62
CA PRO A 4 -3.35 13.79 22.01
C PRO A 4 -2.43 12.61 22.40
N HIS A 5 -1.36 12.91 23.14
CA HIS A 5 -0.39 11.93 23.64
C HIS A 5 0.43 11.19 22.55
N GLN A 6 0.53 11.73 21.34
CA GLN A 6 1.35 11.15 20.27
C GLN A 6 2.43 12.11 19.73
N ALA A 7 2.65 13.25 20.38
CA ALA A 7 3.52 14.30 19.87
C ALA A 7 5.00 13.86 19.79
N ASP A 8 5.39 12.90 20.61
CA ASP A 8 6.71 12.29 20.78
C ASP A 8 7.01 11.11 19.83
N LEU A 9 6.04 10.74 18.99
CA LEU A 9 6.22 9.61 18.07
C LEU A 9 7.44 9.74 17.14
N PRO A 10 7.77 10.90 16.54
CA PRO A 10 8.98 11.02 15.70
C PRO A 10 10.25 10.63 16.45
N GLU A 11 10.44 11.15 17.66
CA GLU A 11 11.59 10.88 18.51
C GLU A 11 11.62 9.43 18.98
N PHE A 12 10.45 8.90 19.37
CA PHE A 12 10.31 7.50 19.76
C PHE A 12 10.67 6.55 18.60
N PHE A 13 10.18 6.84 17.38
CA PHE A 13 10.50 6.05 16.19
C PHE A 13 12.00 6.10 15.89
N ALA A 14 12.60 7.29 15.93
CA ALA A 14 14.04 7.48 15.67
C ALA A 14 14.89 6.71 16.69
N ALA A 15 14.56 6.80 17.99
CA ALA A 15 15.28 6.10 19.05
C ALA A 15 15.25 4.57 18.90
N ASN A 16 14.19 4.04 18.29
CA ASN A 16 14.02 2.61 18.04
C ASN A 16 14.33 2.20 16.59
N ARG A 17 14.79 3.14 15.75
CA ARG A 17 15.11 2.92 14.32
C ARG A 17 13.96 2.25 13.56
N VAL A 18 12.73 2.68 13.85
CA VAL A 18 11.53 2.17 13.16
C VAL A 18 11.57 2.62 11.70
N GLU A 19 11.36 1.71 10.75
CA GLU A 19 11.09 2.10 9.36
C GLU A 19 9.67 2.67 9.25
N VAL A 20 9.55 3.90 8.75
CA VAL A 20 8.27 4.59 8.60
C VAL A 20 7.80 4.51 7.16
N VAL A 21 6.63 3.93 6.94
CA VAL A 21 5.96 3.91 5.64
C VAL A 21 4.65 4.70 5.73
N SER A 22 4.51 5.77 4.94
CA SER A 22 3.37 6.69 5.05
C SER A 22 2.66 6.89 3.71
N SER A 23 1.33 6.87 3.72
CA SER A 23 0.54 7.11 2.51
C SER A 23 0.51 8.60 2.14
N LEU A 24 0.96 8.92 0.93
CA LEU A 24 0.84 10.24 0.33
C LEU A 24 0.41 10.07 -1.14
N PRO A 25 -0.92 10.09 -1.43
CA PRO A 25 -1.43 9.80 -2.77
C PRO A 25 -0.87 10.70 -3.86
N TYR A 26 -0.53 11.95 -3.54
CA TYR A 26 0.13 12.86 -4.46
C TYR A 26 0.85 14.00 -3.74
N PHE A 27 1.87 14.58 -4.39
CA PHE A 27 2.62 15.73 -3.88
C PHE A 27 1.88 17.08 -4.02
N LEU A 28 0.65 17.10 -4.55
CA LEU A 28 -0.20 18.29 -4.57
C LEU A 28 -1.42 18.13 -3.65
N PRO A 29 -1.86 19.21 -2.97
CA PRO A 29 -2.97 19.16 -2.03
C PRO A 29 -4.27 18.64 -2.63
N GLN A 30 -4.62 19.09 -3.84
CA GLN A 30 -5.92 18.80 -4.44
C GLN A 30 -6.20 17.30 -4.57
N GLN A 31 -5.23 16.52 -5.03
CA GLN A 31 -5.36 15.08 -5.23
C GLN A 31 -5.39 14.32 -3.91
N THR A 32 -4.50 14.68 -2.98
CA THR A 32 -4.43 14.03 -1.66
C THR A 32 -5.71 14.29 -0.87
N ASP A 33 -6.18 15.54 -0.83
CA ASP A 33 -7.38 15.90 -0.08
C ASP A 33 -8.66 15.34 -0.71
N ALA A 34 -8.74 15.26 -2.04
CA ALA A 34 -9.84 14.62 -2.73
C ALA A 34 -9.98 13.13 -2.35
N GLN A 35 -8.87 12.46 -2.02
CA GLN A 35 -8.88 11.04 -1.66
C GLN A 35 -8.94 10.78 -0.15
N ARG A 36 -8.24 11.58 0.65
CA ARG A 36 -8.03 11.33 2.08
C ARG A 36 -8.85 12.24 2.99
N GLY A 37 -9.40 13.33 2.45
CA GLY A 37 -10.17 14.34 3.17
C GLY A 37 -9.46 15.69 3.22
N ALA A 38 -10.23 16.76 3.40
CA ALA A 38 -9.71 18.13 3.42
C ALA A 38 -8.66 18.34 4.53
N GLY A 39 -7.55 19.01 4.18
CA GLY A 39 -6.45 19.34 5.09
C GLY A 39 -5.57 18.16 5.48
N VAL A 40 -5.71 17.00 4.83
CA VAL A 40 -4.83 15.85 5.07
C VAL A 40 -3.45 16.10 4.48
N PHE A 41 -3.36 16.71 3.30
CA PHE A 41 -2.09 17.01 2.68
C PHE A 41 -1.20 17.87 3.58
N ASP A 42 -1.74 18.96 4.13
CA ASP A 42 -0.98 19.87 5.00
C ASP A 42 -0.49 19.14 6.26
N LYS A 43 -1.33 18.30 6.87
CA LYS A 43 -0.92 17.46 7.99
C LYS A 43 0.19 16.47 7.61
N SER A 44 0.13 15.86 6.42
CA SER A 44 1.17 14.97 5.92
C SER A 44 2.50 15.71 5.72
N VAL A 45 2.47 16.90 5.12
CA VAL A 45 3.65 17.76 4.96
C VAL A 45 4.28 18.07 6.32
N GLU A 46 3.48 18.51 7.30
CA GLU A 46 3.98 18.81 8.64
C GLU A 46 4.51 17.56 9.37
N ALA A 47 3.91 16.39 9.16
CA ALA A 47 4.42 15.14 9.73
C ALA A 47 5.79 14.76 9.13
N ILE A 48 5.94 14.88 7.82
CA ILE A 48 7.21 14.61 7.14
C ILE A 48 8.28 15.61 7.60
N LYS A 49 7.95 16.90 7.79
CA LYS A 49 8.89 17.88 8.36
C LYS A 49 9.41 17.44 9.74
N LYS A 50 8.51 17.00 10.62
CA LYS A 50 8.89 16.51 11.96
C LYS A 50 9.76 15.27 11.90
N LEU A 51 9.48 14.36 10.97
CA LEU A 51 10.29 13.17 10.74
C LEU A 51 11.68 13.53 10.18
N ASN A 52 11.76 14.39 9.16
CA ASN A 52 13.03 14.87 8.61
C ASN A 52 13.87 15.59 9.69
N ALA A 53 13.24 16.33 10.60
CA ALA A 53 13.94 17.02 11.69
C ALA A 53 14.64 16.07 12.68
N VAL A 54 14.15 14.83 12.83
CA VAL A 54 14.80 13.79 13.64
C VAL A 54 15.65 12.82 12.81
N GLY A 55 15.81 13.08 11.51
CA GLY A 55 16.73 12.38 10.61
C GLY A 55 16.08 11.45 9.58
N TYR A 56 14.77 11.19 9.65
CA TYR A 56 14.10 10.31 8.69
C TYR A 56 14.18 10.84 7.26
N GLY A 57 14.48 9.99 6.29
CA GLY A 57 14.57 10.39 4.87
C GLY A 57 15.83 11.17 4.52
N ILE A 58 16.70 11.44 5.50
CA ILE A 58 17.99 12.13 5.32
C ILE A 58 19.09 11.09 5.13
N GLU A 59 19.97 11.35 4.17
CA GLU A 59 21.15 10.51 3.91
C GLU A 59 22.03 10.38 5.17
N ASP A 60 22.72 9.26 5.32
CA ASP A 60 23.66 8.95 6.42
C ASP A 60 23.07 8.90 7.85
N THR A 61 21.74 8.83 8.00
CA THR A 61 21.08 8.70 9.33
C THR A 61 20.61 7.28 9.67
N ASP A 62 20.58 6.38 8.68
CA ASP A 62 19.89 5.08 8.71
C ASP A 62 18.39 5.13 9.08
N LEU A 63 17.76 6.30 9.12
CA LEU A 63 16.35 6.45 9.47
C LEU A 63 15.49 6.48 8.19
N ILE A 64 14.77 5.39 7.95
CA ILE A 64 14.06 5.17 6.69
C ILE A 64 12.63 5.70 6.75
N LEU A 65 12.32 6.64 5.85
CA LEU A 65 10.98 7.13 5.55
C LEU A 65 10.62 6.83 4.10
N ASN A 66 9.65 5.95 3.91
CA ASN A 66 9.09 5.61 2.60
C ASN A 66 7.70 6.21 2.46
N LEU A 67 7.37 6.63 1.24
CA LEU A 67 6.07 7.16 0.89
C LEU A 67 5.32 6.17 0.00
N VAL A 68 3.99 6.17 0.08
CA VAL A 68 3.14 5.31 -0.74
C VAL A 68 2.24 6.15 -1.64
N TYR A 69 2.45 6.02 -2.95
CA TYR A 69 1.63 6.58 -4.00
C TYR A 69 0.53 5.59 -4.39
N ASN A 70 -0.69 6.09 -4.49
CA ASN A 70 -1.80 5.35 -5.07
C ASN A 70 -2.60 6.33 -5.97
N PRO A 71 -2.94 5.97 -7.22
CA PRO A 71 -3.61 6.90 -8.13
C PRO A 71 -4.95 7.40 -7.61
N THR A 72 -5.31 8.64 -7.92
CA THR A 72 -6.68 9.14 -7.71
C THR A 72 -7.57 8.66 -8.87
N GLY A 73 -8.42 7.67 -8.60
CA GLY A 73 -9.42 7.17 -9.54
C GLY A 73 -9.07 5.82 -10.21
N ALA A 74 -9.70 5.54 -11.34
CA ALA A 74 -9.73 4.24 -12.01
C ALA A 74 -8.55 4.03 -12.99
N PHE A 75 -7.32 4.21 -12.50
CA PHE A 75 -6.08 4.08 -13.27
C PHE A 75 -5.10 3.10 -12.62
N LEU A 76 -4.21 2.53 -13.42
CA LEU A 76 -3.02 1.84 -12.91
C LEU A 76 -1.96 2.90 -12.58
N PRO A 77 -1.10 2.68 -11.59
CA PRO A 77 0.02 3.57 -11.34
C PRO A 77 0.97 3.59 -12.55
N PRO A 78 1.68 4.71 -12.78
CA PRO A 78 2.80 4.74 -13.71
C PRO A 78 3.97 3.89 -13.19
N ALA A 79 5.05 3.81 -13.96
CA ALA A 79 6.28 3.17 -13.51
C ALA A 79 6.78 3.81 -12.20
N GLN A 80 7.09 2.98 -11.21
CA GLN A 80 7.46 3.44 -9.85
C GLN A 80 8.64 4.40 -9.88
N SER A 81 9.69 4.09 -10.64
CA SER A 81 10.88 4.93 -10.77
C SER A 81 10.58 6.32 -11.32
N GLN A 82 9.65 6.41 -12.28
CA GLN A 82 9.26 7.69 -12.88
C GLN A 82 8.52 8.58 -11.88
N ILE A 83 7.50 8.04 -11.21
CA ILE A 83 6.73 8.82 -10.23
C ILE A 83 7.53 9.10 -8.97
N GLU A 84 8.47 8.23 -8.58
CA GLU A 84 9.43 8.50 -7.50
C GLU A 84 10.30 9.72 -7.80
N ALA A 85 10.83 9.81 -9.03
CA ALA A 85 11.63 10.96 -9.44
C ALA A 85 10.82 12.28 -9.42
N ASP A 86 9.57 12.24 -9.88
CA ASP A 86 8.66 13.39 -9.79
C ASP A 86 8.38 13.77 -8.32
N PHE A 87 8.09 12.79 -7.46
CA PHE A 87 7.90 13.05 -6.02
C PHE A 87 9.14 13.66 -5.38
N ARG A 88 10.34 13.14 -5.63
CA ARG A 88 11.58 13.72 -5.09
C ARG A 88 11.71 15.18 -5.49
N ARG A 89 11.62 15.48 -6.80
CA ARG A 89 11.75 16.84 -7.32
C ARG A 89 10.74 17.79 -6.68
N GLU A 90 9.47 17.41 -6.67
CA GLU A 90 8.39 18.32 -6.23
C GLU A 90 8.36 18.47 -4.71
N MET A 91 8.63 17.40 -3.96
CA MET A 91 8.68 17.45 -2.49
C MET A 91 9.86 18.29 -2.00
N GLU A 92 11.02 18.16 -2.62
CA GLU A 92 12.19 18.98 -2.32
C GLU A 92 11.94 20.44 -2.71
N THR A 93 11.60 20.70 -3.99
CA THR A 93 11.50 22.07 -4.52
C THR A 93 10.41 22.90 -3.82
N ARG A 94 9.26 22.29 -3.52
CA ARG A 94 8.10 23.02 -2.96
C ARG A 94 8.10 23.06 -1.44
N TYR A 95 8.55 21.98 -0.80
CA TYR A 95 8.33 21.76 0.63
C TYR A 95 9.62 21.52 1.42
N HIS A 96 10.77 21.36 0.75
CA HIS A 96 12.07 21.03 1.36
C HIS A 96 11.97 19.74 2.19
N LEU A 97 11.29 18.74 1.62
CA LEU A 97 11.02 17.46 2.25
C LEU A 97 11.77 16.32 1.55
N PHE A 98 12.21 15.36 2.35
CA PHE A 98 13.04 14.23 1.90
C PHE A 98 12.43 12.89 2.35
N PHE A 99 12.66 11.86 1.55
CA PHE A 99 12.23 10.48 1.80
C PHE A 99 13.20 9.52 1.08
N ASN A 100 13.17 8.23 1.43
CA ASN A 100 14.05 7.20 0.87
C ASN A 100 13.47 6.61 -0.42
N HIS A 101 12.28 6.00 -0.35
CA HIS A 101 11.62 5.38 -1.50
C HIS A 101 10.15 5.75 -1.64
N LEU A 102 9.64 5.69 -2.86
CA LEU A 102 8.22 5.79 -3.17
C LEU A 102 7.70 4.45 -3.68
N PHE A 103 6.67 3.93 -3.03
CA PHE A 103 6.00 2.69 -3.41
C PHE A 103 4.70 2.97 -4.13
N THR A 104 4.51 2.38 -5.31
CA THR A 104 3.24 2.50 -6.04
C THR A 104 2.30 1.36 -5.72
N ILE A 105 1.03 1.68 -5.45
CA ILE A 105 -0.01 0.70 -5.19
C ILE A 105 -1.16 0.88 -6.17
N THR A 106 -1.64 -0.25 -6.70
CA THR A 106 -2.85 -0.31 -7.52
C THR A 106 -4.10 -0.30 -6.63
N ASN A 107 -5.09 0.53 -6.95
CA ASN A 107 -6.35 0.55 -6.22
C ASN A 107 -7.13 -0.76 -6.46
N VAL A 108 -7.20 -1.61 -5.44
CA VAL A 108 -7.94 -2.88 -5.54
C VAL A 108 -9.46 -2.61 -5.49
N PRO A 109 -10.27 -3.17 -6.42
CA PRO A 109 -11.69 -2.87 -6.58
C PRO A 109 -12.56 -3.55 -5.51
N VAL A 110 -12.36 -3.17 -4.25
CA VAL A 110 -13.09 -3.66 -3.08
C VAL A 110 -13.60 -2.50 -2.22
N ALA A 111 -14.58 -2.76 -1.36
CA ALA A 111 -15.14 -1.82 -0.38
C ALA A 111 -15.39 -0.41 -0.97
N ARG A 112 -14.86 0.63 -0.32
CA ARG A 112 -15.09 2.04 -0.69
C ARG A 112 -14.69 2.37 -2.13
N PHE A 113 -13.64 1.76 -2.65
CA PHE A 113 -13.21 2.01 -4.02
C PHE A 113 -14.15 1.35 -5.03
N LEU A 114 -14.65 0.15 -4.74
CA LEU A 114 -15.72 -0.49 -5.52
C LEU A 114 -16.99 0.36 -5.53
N ASP A 115 -17.40 0.93 -4.40
CA ASP A 115 -18.56 1.83 -4.33
C ASP A 115 -18.36 3.11 -5.14
N TYR A 116 -17.15 3.65 -5.18
CA TYR A 116 -16.80 4.76 -6.05
C TYR A 116 -16.90 4.36 -7.53
N LEU A 117 -16.35 3.21 -7.91
CA LEU A 117 -16.41 2.69 -9.27
C LEU A 117 -17.85 2.49 -9.73
N ARG A 118 -18.73 1.97 -8.86
CA ARG A 118 -20.17 1.80 -9.12
C ARG A 118 -20.87 3.13 -9.33
N ARG A 119 -20.73 4.06 -8.39
CA ARG A 119 -21.38 5.38 -8.45
C ARG A 119 -20.92 6.21 -9.64
N SER A 120 -19.66 6.06 -10.05
CA SER A 120 -19.10 6.76 -11.20
C SER A 120 -19.31 6.04 -12.55
N GLY A 121 -19.91 4.84 -12.57
CA GLY A 121 -20.11 4.05 -13.78
C GLY A 121 -18.81 3.45 -14.36
N ASN A 122 -17.75 3.33 -13.56
CA ASN A 122 -16.43 2.88 -13.99
C ASN A 122 -16.10 1.42 -13.60
N GLU A 123 -16.94 0.70 -12.85
CA GLU A 123 -16.65 -0.66 -12.36
C GLU A 123 -16.22 -1.61 -13.49
N GLU A 124 -17.07 -1.78 -14.50
CA GLU A 124 -16.78 -2.71 -15.60
C GLU A 124 -15.53 -2.29 -16.40
N LYS A 125 -15.41 -1.00 -16.70
CA LYS A 125 -14.25 -0.45 -17.43
C LYS A 125 -12.95 -0.68 -16.67
N TYR A 126 -12.97 -0.49 -15.34
CA TYR A 126 -11.80 -0.68 -14.50
C TYR A 126 -11.43 -2.15 -14.38
N MET A 127 -12.42 -3.03 -14.16
CA MET A 127 -12.17 -4.47 -14.12
C MET A 127 -11.58 -4.97 -15.44
N ARG A 128 -12.12 -4.56 -16.60
CA ARG A 128 -11.55 -4.92 -17.91
C ARG A 128 -10.11 -4.42 -18.06
N LYS A 129 -9.79 -3.23 -17.55
CA LYS A 129 -8.41 -2.70 -17.54
C LYS A 129 -7.47 -3.58 -16.72
N LEU A 130 -7.87 -3.97 -15.51
CA LEU A 130 -7.06 -4.85 -14.66
C LEU A 130 -6.81 -6.21 -15.33
N VAL A 131 -7.85 -6.82 -15.91
CA VAL A 131 -7.75 -8.10 -16.62
C VAL A 131 -6.85 -7.99 -17.86
N ALA A 132 -7.04 -6.94 -18.68
CA ALA A 132 -6.23 -6.72 -19.87
C ALA A 132 -4.76 -6.42 -19.54
N ALA A 133 -4.49 -5.88 -18.35
CA ALA A 133 -3.14 -5.60 -17.86
C ALA A 133 -2.56 -6.74 -17.01
N PHE A 134 -3.22 -7.90 -16.91
CA PHE A 134 -2.68 -9.05 -16.18
C PHE A 134 -1.27 -9.38 -16.67
N ASN A 135 -0.32 -9.40 -15.74
CA ASN A 135 1.08 -9.68 -16.02
C ASN A 135 1.52 -10.95 -15.28
N PRO A 136 1.72 -12.09 -15.98
CA PRO A 136 2.19 -13.33 -15.36
C PRO A 136 3.50 -13.20 -14.59
N ALA A 137 4.39 -12.27 -14.97
CA ALA A 137 5.67 -12.09 -14.29
C ALA A 137 5.51 -11.60 -12.83
N THR A 138 4.36 -11.01 -12.50
CA THR A 138 4.06 -10.55 -11.13
C THR A 138 3.77 -11.69 -10.16
N VAL A 139 3.35 -12.86 -10.67
CA VAL A 139 2.76 -13.92 -9.86
C VAL A 139 3.74 -14.44 -8.83
N GLU A 140 5.00 -14.69 -9.20
CA GLU A 140 6.01 -15.24 -8.27
C GLU A 140 6.33 -14.30 -7.10
N ASN A 141 6.12 -13.00 -7.28
CA ASN A 141 6.45 -11.96 -6.30
C ASN A 141 5.23 -11.48 -5.50
N LEU A 142 4.07 -12.13 -5.64
CA LEU A 142 2.87 -11.76 -4.89
C LEU A 142 3.02 -12.05 -3.39
N MET A 143 2.56 -11.12 -2.56
CA MET A 143 2.61 -11.23 -1.10
C MET A 143 1.92 -12.48 -0.57
N CYS A 144 0.75 -12.86 -1.11
CA CYS A 144 -0.03 -14.02 -0.66
C CYS A 144 0.68 -15.37 -0.81
N ARG A 145 1.80 -15.43 -1.54
CA ARG A 145 2.64 -16.64 -1.64
C ARG A 145 3.47 -16.89 -0.41
N ASN A 146 3.91 -15.82 0.26
CA ASN A 146 4.86 -15.89 1.37
C ASN A 146 4.29 -15.33 2.68
N LEU A 147 3.15 -14.65 2.62
CA LEU A 147 2.46 -14.06 3.77
C LEU A 147 1.06 -14.68 3.93
N ILE A 148 0.56 -14.61 5.16
CA ILE A 148 -0.81 -14.95 5.55
C ILE A 148 -1.39 -13.76 6.31
N SER A 149 -2.69 -13.51 6.16
CA SER A 149 -3.38 -12.52 6.98
C SER A 149 -4.08 -13.21 8.15
N VAL A 150 -3.97 -12.62 9.33
CA VAL A 150 -4.57 -13.11 10.57
C VAL A 150 -5.46 -12.03 11.12
N ASP A 151 -6.75 -12.32 11.28
CA ASP A 151 -7.66 -11.36 11.88
C ASP A 151 -7.54 -11.31 13.41
N TRP A 152 -8.26 -10.38 14.03
CA TRP A 152 -8.23 -10.15 15.48
C TRP A 152 -8.75 -11.33 16.31
N THR A 153 -9.49 -12.27 15.71
CA THR A 153 -9.94 -13.51 16.36
C THR A 153 -8.94 -14.66 16.19
N GLY A 154 -7.88 -14.44 15.41
CA GLY A 154 -6.91 -15.46 15.02
C GLY A 154 -7.29 -16.23 13.77
N LYS A 155 -8.36 -15.88 13.04
CA LYS A 155 -8.76 -16.58 11.82
C LYS A 155 -7.81 -16.27 10.67
N LEU A 156 -7.53 -17.28 9.84
CA LEU A 156 -6.54 -17.24 8.77
C LEU A 156 -7.16 -16.94 7.40
N TYR A 157 -6.47 -16.11 6.62
CA TYR A 157 -6.79 -15.73 5.25
C TYR A 157 -5.50 -15.71 4.41
N ASP A 158 -5.61 -15.93 3.10
CA ASP A 158 -4.42 -15.89 2.22
C ASP A 158 -3.83 -14.49 2.04
N CYS A 159 -4.62 -13.43 2.22
CA CYS A 159 -4.20 -12.05 2.18
C CYS A 159 -5.20 -11.13 2.89
N ASP A 160 -4.82 -9.87 3.07
CA ASP A 160 -5.63 -8.81 3.66
C ASP A 160 -6.90 -8.54 2.85
N PHE A 161 -6.85 -8.57 1.51
CA PHE A 161 -8.04 -8.42 0.68
C PHE A 161 -9.02 -9.59 0.84
N ASN A 162 -8.51 -10.82 0.97
CA ASN A 162 -9.34 -11.98 1.27
C ASN A 162 -10.01 -11.82 2.63
N GLN A 163 -9.29 -11.35 3.64
CA GLN A 163 -9.85 -11.02 4.95
C GLN A 163 -10.95 -9.95 4.85
N MET A 164 -10.74 -8.87 4.09
CA MET A 164 -11.74 -7.81 3.90
C MET A 164 -12.99 -8.28 3.15
N LEU A 165 -12.87 -9.35 2.36
CA LEU A 165 -13.98 -9.96 1.61
C LEU A 165 -14.54 -11.22 2.30
N GLU A 166 -14.06 -11.53 3.51
CA GLU A 166 -14.41 -12.76 4.25
C GLU A 166 -14.13 -14.07 3.47
N LEU A 167 -13.23 -14.01 2.49
CA LEU A 167 -12.80 -15.15 1.67
C LEU A 167 -11.75 -15.98 2.44
N SER A 168 -12.24 -16.95 3.21
CA SER A 168 -11.40 -17.78 4.09
C SER A 168 -10.45 -18.67 3.29
N VAL A 169 -9.37 -19.14 3.94
CA VAL A 169 -8.52 -20.21 3.38
C VAL A 169 -9.36 -21.48 3.12
N SER A 170 -8.83 -22.39 2.31
CA SER A 170 -9.49 -23.67 2.02
C SER A 170 -9.87 -24.43 3.30
N SER A 171 -11.01 -25.12 3.29
CA SER A 171 -11.60 -25.75 4.49
C SER A 171 -10.80 -26.94 5.03
N ASP A 172 -9.90 -27.51 4.24
CA ASP A 172 -8.96 -28.56 4.62
C ASP A 172 -7.71 -28.04 5.34
N LEU A 173 -7.53 -26.72 5.39
CA LEU A 173 -6.46 -26.07 6.15
C LEU A 173 -6.92 -25.71 7.57
N PRO A 174 -5.97 -25.56 8.50
CA PRO A 174 -6.23 -24.87 9.76
C PRO A 174 -6.91 -23.51 9.53
N GLN A 175 -8.02 -23.28 10.21
CA GLN A 175 -8.81 -22.06 10.06
C GLN A 175 -8.33 -20.94 10.98
N THR A 176 -7.54 -21.26 12.00
CA THR A 176 -7.04 -20.31 13.00
C THR A 176 -5.53 -20.45 13.20
N ILE A 177 -4.89 -19.36 13.65
CA ILE A 177 -3.45 -19.32 13.95
C ILE A 177 -3.07 -20.28 15.09
N PHE A 178 -4.03 -20.66 15.95
CA PHE A 178 -3.80 -21.58 17.06
C PHE A 178 -3.52 -23.01 16.60
N ASP A 179 -4.00 -23.38 15.42
CA ASP A 179 -3.80 -24.69 14.79
C ASP A 179 -2.87 -24.62 13.58
N PHE A 180 -2.10 -23.53 13.44
CA PHE A 180 -1.32 -23.24 12.24
C PHE A 180 -0.33 -24.34 11.87
N ASP A 181 -0.27 -24.68 10.57
CA ASP A 181 0.61 -25.70 10.00
C ASP A 181 1.36 -25.11 8.80
N ALA A 182 2.63 -24.77 9.01
CA ALA A 182 3.46 -24.13 8.00
C ALA A 182 3.65 -24.99 6.74
N GLU A 183 3.78 -26.31 6.88
CA GLU A 183 3.99 -27.21 5.73
C GLU A 183 2.75 -27.30 4.85
N LYS A 184 1.56 -27.38 5.46
CA LYS A 184 0.30 -27.31 4.70
C LYS A 184 0.16 -25.97 4.02
N PHE A 185 0.45 -24.88 4.71
CA PHE A 185 0.30 -23.54 4.16
C PHE A 185 1.29 -23.25 3.03
N ASN A 186 2.52 -23.77 3.08
CA ASN A 186 3.51 -23.61 2.01
C ASN A 186 3.10 -24.31 0.70
N ARG A 187 2.21 -25.30 0.76
CA ARG A 187 1.74 -26.07 -0.41
C ARG A 187 0.30 -25.76 -0.80
N ARG A 188 -0.33 -24.81 -0.10
CA ARG A 188 -1.76 -24.56 -0.25
C ARG A 188 -2.11 -23.95 -1.61
N PRO A 189 -3.28 -24.27 -2.16
CA PRO A 189 -3.90 -23.40 -3.15
C PRO A 189 -4.34 -22.10 -2.46
N ILE A 190 -3.92 -20.95 -3.01
CA ILE A 190 -4.36 -19.63 -2.54
C ILE A 190 -5.77 -19.37 -3.08
N ALA A 191 -6.70 -18.96 -2.21
CA ALA A 191 -8.03 -18.54 -2.62
C ALA A 191 -7.94 -17.25 -3.45
N THR A 192 -8.48 -17.29 -4.67
CA THR A 192 -8.44 -16.16 -5.62
C THR A 192 -9.84 -15.69 -5.98
N ALA A 193 -9.96 -14.40 -6.30
CA ALA A 193 -11.18 -13.78 -6.82
C ALA A 193 -10.82 -12.56 -7.69
N ASN A 194 -11.83 -11.83 -8.19
CA ASN A 194 -11.63 -10.71 -9.12
C ASN A 194 -10.68 -9.61 -8.61
N HIS A 195 -10.60 -9.41 -7.29
CA HIS A 195 -9.71 -8.41 -6.70
C HIS A 195 -8.22 -8.73 -6.92
N CYS A 196 -7.87 -10.01 -7.14
CA CYS A 196 -6.50 -10.45 -7.38
C CYS A 196 -5.90 -9.79 -8.64
N PHE A 197 -6.73 -9.44 -9.63
CA PHE A 197 -6.28 -8.69 -10.81
C PHE A 197 -5.67 -7.33 -10.44
N GLY A 198 -6.07 -6.72 -9.31
CA GLY A 198 -5.44 -5.50 -8.81
C GLY A 198 -3.98 -5.71 -8.36
N CYS A 199 -3.64 -6.89 -7.85
CA CYS A 199 -2.28 -7.23 -7.41
C CYS A 199 -1.39 -7.69 -8.56
N THR A 200 -1.97 -8.21 -9.64
CA THR A 200 -1.25 -8.80 -10.78
C THR A 200 -1.20 -7.92 -12.03
N ALA A 201 -1.92 -6.80 -12.06
CA ALA A 201 -1.98 -5.92 -13.22
C ALA A 201 -0.72 -5.04 -13.34
N GLY A 202 -0.23 -4.86 -14.56
CA GLY A 202 0.94 -4.02 -14.87
C GLY A 202 2.20 -4.53 -14.18
N SER A 203 2.81 -3.68 -13.35
CA SER A 203 3.98 -4.04 -12.54
C SER A 203 3.63 -4.76 -11.23
N GLY A 204 2.34 -5.07 -11.03
CA GLY A 204 1.77 -5.63 -9.81
C GLY A 204 1.82 -4.66 -8.62
N SER A 205 1.32 -5.11 -7.47
CA SER A 205 1.14 -4.24 -6.30
C SER A 205 1.36 -4.99 -5.00
N SER A 206 2.13 -4.39 -4.09
CA SER A 206 2.42 -4.89 -2.74
C SER A 206 2.58 -3.75 -1.74
N CYS A 207 2.73 -4.06 -0.45
CA CYS A 207 3.10 -3.07 0.56
C CYS A 207 4.49 -2.43 0.32
N GLY A 208 5.36 -3.09 -0.46
CA GLY A 208 6.65 -2.58 -0.92
C GLY A 208 6.62 -1.96 -2.33
N GLY A 209 5.42 -1.71 -2.88
CA GLY A 209 5.25 -1.12 -4.20
C GLY A 209 5.13 -2.14 -5.33
N ALA A 210 5.62 -1.78 -6.52
CA ALA A 210 5.64 -2.65 -7.68
C ALA A 210 6.47 -3.92 -7.43
N VAL A 211 5.98 -5.07 -7.90
CA VAL A 211 6.62 -6.39 -7.65
C VAL A 211 7.46 -6.88 -8.82
N VAL A 212 7.41 -6.19 -9.96
CA VAL A 212 8.32 -6.34 -11.11
C VAL A 212 8.65 -4.97 -11.68
N ALA A 213 9.77 -4.86 -12.41
CA ALA A 213 10.06 -3.67 -13.18
C ALA A 213 9.02 -3.48 -14.31
N ALA A 214 8.64 -2.22 -14.56
CA ALA A 214 7.77 -1.83 -15.67
C ALA A 214 8.53 -1.83 -17.00
#